data_AF-A0A151F996-F1
#
_entry.id   AF-A0A151F996-F1
#
_cell.length_a   1.000
_cell.length_b   1.000
_cell.length_c   1.000
_cell.angle_alpha   90.00
_cell.angle_beta   90.00
_cell.angle_gamma   90.00
#
_symmetry.space_group_name_H-M   'P 1'
#
loop_
_entity.id
_entity.type
_entity.pdbx_description
1 polymer ?
#
loop_
_entity_poly.entity_id
_entity_poly.type
_entity_poly.pdbx_seq_one_letter_code
_entity_poly.pdbx_strand_id
1 'polypeptide(L)'
;MTTHYTTLTALSWMVIFFFAAAKKSITLPRVGIVKFSPEREERIKKEKLFYIVFFTITAFIGLGFFIASAVGIPHSIRTIVGELALVSYELIIAVGLCFVAYWKQIRRFYAYAGFTLAVIVAGLLIDMPEVHPFTITGYQFFATGIVILFTGLFVLARFLKKYPKREGEEYVAR
;
A
#
# COMPACT_ATOMS: atom_id res chain seq x y z
N MET A 1 -19.56 -4.68 20.23
CA MET A 1 -19.11 -3.81 19.12
C MET A 1 -17.67 -4.07 18.66
N THR A 2 -16.79 -4.68 19.46
CA THR A 2 -15.37 -4.92 19.12
C THR A 2 -15.12 -6.04 18.11
N THR A 3 -16.02 -7.03 18.01
CA THR A 3 -15.88 -8.22 17.14
C THR A 3 -16.01 -7.94 15.64
N HIS A 4 -16.71 -6.89 15.22
CA HIS A 4 -16.84 -6.55 13.79
C HIS A 4 -15.57 -5.90 13.23
N TYR A 5 -14.83 -5.14 14.04
CA TYR A 5 -13.59 -4.48 13.59
C TYR A 5 -12.41 -5.45 13.51
N THR A 6 -12.35 -6.45 14.39
CA THR A 6 -11.30 -7.48 14.38
C THR A 6 -11.42 -8.40 13.16
N THR A 7 -12.64 -8.73 12.75
CA THR A 7 -12.87 -9.56 11.55
C THR A 7 -12.53 -8.82 10.25
N LEU A 8 -12.90 -7.54 10.12
CA LEU A 8 -12.55 -6.69 8.97
C LEU A 8 -11.03 -6.49 8.82
N THR A 9 -10.34 -6.24 9.94
CA THR A 9 -8.87 -6.10 9.93
C THR A 9 -8.19 -7.42 9.57
N ALA A 10 -8.62 -8.54 10.15
CA ALA A 10 -8.10 -9.86 9.79
C ALA A 10 -8.31 -10.18 8.30
N LEU A 11 -9.49 -9.89 7.75
CA LEU A 11 -9.80 -10.07 6.33
C LEU A 11 -8.87 -9.24 5.43
N SER A 12 -8.56 -8.01 5.84
CA SER A 12 -7.65 -7.11 5.12
C SER A 12 -6.22 -7.67 5.06
N TRP A 13 -5.75 -8.27 6.15
CA TRP A 13 -4.44 -8.94 6.19
C TRP A 13 -4.40 -10.21 5.34
N MET A 14 -5.51 -10.96 5.23
CA MET A 14 -5.57 -12.15 4.36
C MET A 14 -5.28 -11.80 2.89
N VAL A 15 -5.72 -10.63 2.41
CA VAL A 15 -5.44 -10.17 1.04
C VAL A 15 -3.93 -10.09 0.76
N ILE A 16 -3.14 -9.64 1.74
CA ILE A 16 -1.68 -9.53 1.62
C ILE A 16 -1.04 -10.92 1.50
N PHE A 17 -1.47 -11.87 2.33
CA PHE A 17 -0.96 -13.25 2.29
C PHE A 17 -1.34 -13.96 0.98
N PHE A 18 -2.59 -13.82 0.53
CA PHE A 18 -3.02 -14.39 -0.74
C PHE A 18 -2.33 -13.73 -1.93
N PHE A 19 -2.02 -12.44 -1.87
CA PHE A 19 -1.29 -11.76 -2.93
C PHE A 19 0.10 -12.38 -3.14
N ALA A 20 0.81 -12.74 -2.07
CA ALA A 20 2.12 -13.39 -2.18
C ALA A 20 2.04 -14.75 -2.89
N ALA A 21 1.04 -15.56 -2.54
CA ALA A 21 0.77 -16.85 -3.19
C ALA A 21 0.33 -16.68 -4.65
N ALA A 22 -0.62 -15.78 -4.90
CA ALA A 22 -1.15 -15.48 -6.23
C ALA A 22 -0.05 -14.95 -7.17
N LYS A 23 0.84 -14.08 -6.66
CA LYS A 23 1.98 -13.57 -7.44
C LYS A 23 2.86 -14.71 -7.94
N LYS A 24 3.17 -15.71 -7.10
CA LYS A 24 4.00 -16.86 -7.51
C LYS A 24 3.32 -17.71 -8.60
N SER A 25 1.99 -17.80 -8.59
CA SER A 25 1.21 -18.53 -9.61
C SER A 25 1.07 -17.73 -10.92
N ILE A 26 0.82 -16.43 -10.83
CA ILE A 26 0.60 -15.57 -12.00
C ILE A 26 1.92 -15.24 -12.69
N THR A 27 2.97 -14.95 -11.93
CA THR A 27 4.30 -14.66 -12.48
C THR A 27 5.19 -15.88 -12.30
N LEU A 28 5.39 -16.65 -13.38
CA LEU A 28 6.55 -17.53 -13.45
C LEU A 28 7.77 -16.64 -13.19
N PRO A 29 8.60 -16.94 -12.17
CA PRO A 29 9.80 -16.15 -11.93
C PRO A 29 10.67 -16.26 -13.19
N ARG A 30 10.69 -15.20 -14.01
CA ARG A 30 11.67 -15.02 -15.10
C ARG A 30 13.06 -14.74 -14.54
N VAL A 31 13.33 -15.18 -13.31
CA VAL A 31 14.63 -15.17 -12.67
C VAL A 31 15.37 -16.43 -13.14
N GLY A 32 15.43 -16.63 -14.46
CA GLY A 32 16.30 -17.59 -15.10
C GLY A 32 17.61 -16.86 -15.40
N ILE A 33 18.62 -17.07 -14.55
CA ILE A 33 20.05 -16.83 -14.82
C ILE A 33 20.37 -15.46 -15.45
N VAL A 34 19.69 -14.39 -15.04
CA VAL A 34 20.15 -13.05 -15.40
C VAL A 34 21.26 -12.69 -14.42
N LYS A 35 22.52 -12.81 -14.85
CA LYS A 35 23.66 -12.23 -14.12
C LYS A 35 23.46 -10.73 -14.11
N PHE A 36 23.08 -10.19 -12.96
CA PHE A 36 23.01 -8.75 -12.78
C PHE A 36 24.44 -8.18 -12.74
N SER A 37 24.63 -6.96 -13.22
CA SER A 37 25.91 -6.26 -12.99
C SER A 37 26.12 -6.10 -11.48
N PRO A 38 27.38 -6.10 -11.00
CA PRO A 38 27.68 -5.94 -9.57
C PRO A 38 27.02 -4.67 -8.99
N GLU A 39 26.98 -3.58 -9.76
CA GLU A 39 26.27 -2.34 -9.39
C GLU A 39 24.76 -2.54 -9.14
N ARG A 40 24.11 -3.37 -9.96
CA ARG A 40 22.68 -3.65 -9.84
C ARG A 40 22.40 -4.58 -8.66
N GLU A 41 23.28 -5.54 -8.40
CA GLU A 41 23.18 -6.40 -7.20
C GLU A 41 23.31 -5.59 -5.91
N GLU A 42 24.28 -4.70 -5.83
CA GLU A 42 24.45 -3.82 -4.67
C GLU A 42 23.23 -2.92 -4.46
N ARG A 43 22.67 -2.37 -5.54
CA ARG A 43 21.43 -1.58 -5.45
C ARG A 43 20.27 -2.40 -4.89
N ILE A 44 20.09 -3.63 -5.38
CA ILE A 44 19.03 -4.54 -4.89
C ILE A 44 19.26 -4.91 -3.42
N LYS A 45 20.51 -5.16 -3.01
CA LYS A 45 20.86 -5.45 -1.60
C LYS A 45 20.55 -4.26 -0.70
N LYS A 46 20.93 -3.04 -1.09
CA LYS A 46 20.64 -1.80 -0.36
C LYS A 46 19.12 -1.55 -0.27
N GLU A 47 18.40 -1.76 -1.36
CA GLU A 47 16.92 -1.70 -1.38
C GLU A 47 16.28 -2.69 -0.41
N LYS A 48 16.73 -3.96 -0.46
CA LYS A 48 16.22 -5.00 0.42
C LYS A 48 16.47 -4.64 1.88
N LEU A 49 17.67 -4.17 2.21
CA LEU A 49 18.01 -3.74 3.57
C LEU A 49 17.13 -2.56 4.01
N PHE A 50 16.96 -1.55 3.17
CA PHE A 50 16.08 -0.41 3.46
C PHE A 50 14.66 -0.87 3.78
N TYR A 51 14.05 -1.74 2.96
CA TYR A 51 12.71 -2.23 3.22
C TYR A 51 12.62 -3.06 4.51
N ILE A 52 13.63 -3.90 4.80
CA ILE A 52 13.66 -4.66 6.06
C ILE A 52 13.67 -3.70 7.24
N VAL A 53 14.55 -2.69 7.25
CA VAL A 53 14.64 -1.72 8.33
C VAL A 53 13.36 -0.90 8.45
N PHE A 54 12.85 -0.37 7.34
CA PHE A 54 11.62 0.42 7.29
C PHE A 54 10.43 -0.37 7.85
N PHE A 55 10.14 -1.56 7.31
CA PHE A 55 9.03 -2.37 7.77
C PHE A 55 9.19 -2.83 9.21
N THR A 56 10.42 -3.08 9.67
CA THR A 56 10.68 -3.44 11.07
C THR A 56 10.34 -2.27 12.00
N ILE A 57 10.81 -1.05 11.68
CA ILE A 57 10.48 0.16 12.43
C ILE A 57 8.97 0.40 12.43
N THR A 58 8.33 0.35 11.27
CA THR A 58 6.87 0.53 11.16
C THR A 58 6.10 -0.52 11.95
N ALA A 59 6.55 -1.78 11.95
CA ALA A 59 5.92 -2.85 12.74
C ALA A 59 6.05 -2.59 14.23
N PHE A 60 7.21 -2.15 14.73
CA PHE A 60 7.38 -1.81 16.14
C PHE A 60 6.55 -0.60 16.55
N ILE A 61 6.47 0.44 15.73
CA ILE A 61 5.61 1.60 15.97
C ILE A 61 4.15 1.17 16.02
N GLY A 62 3.70 0.36 15.04
CA GLY A 62 2.34 -0.17 14.99
C GLY A 62 2.01 -1.05 16.20
N LEU A 63 2.95 -1.89 16.63
CA LEU A 63 2.79 -2.73 17.82
C LEU A 63 2.71 -1.88 19.10
N GLY A 64 3.56 -0.87 19.24
CA GLY A 64 3.52 0.06 20.38
C GLY A 64 2.19 0.80 20.45
N PHE A 65 1.69 1.27 19.31
CA PHE A 65 0.37 1.89 19.22
C PHE A 65 -0.77 0.93 19.57
N PHE A 66 -0.69 -0.32 19.11
CA PHE A 66 -1.67 -1.37 19.43
C PHE A 66 -1.71 -1.67 20.93
N ILE A 67 -0.54 -1.85 21.56
CA ILE A 67 -0.44 -2.09 23.01
C ILE A 67 -0.98 -0.89 23.79
N ALA A 68 -0.61 0.34 23.41
CA ALA A 68 -1.13 1.55 24.04
C ALA A 68 -2.65 1.66 23.92
N SER A 69 -3.21 1.28 22.77
CA SER A 69 -4.66 1.24 22.54
C SER A 69 -5.35 0.18 23.41
N ALA A 70 -4.72 -0.98 23.61
CA ALA A 70 -5.27 -2.08 24.40
C ALA A 70 -5.25 -1.82 25.92
N VAL A 71 -4.20 -1.16 26.42
CA VAL A 71 -4.03 -0.85 27.86
C VAL A 71 -4.79 0.42 28.26
N GLY A 72 -5.18 1.25 27.28
CA GLY A 72 -5.91 2.49 27.49
C GLY A 72 -5.00 3.70 27.29
N ILE A 73 -5.35 4.52 26.29
CA ILE A 73 -4.59 5.72 25.94
C ILE A 73 -5.04 6.87 26.88
N PRO A 74 -4.11 7.63 27.49
CA PRO A 74 -4.43 8.83 28.26
C PRO A 74 -5.33 9.79 27.46
N HIS A 75 -6.32 10.40 28.13
CA HIS A 75 -7.35 11.19 27.46
C HIS A 75 -6.78 12.33 26.59
N SER A 76 -5.67 12.95 27.04
CA SER A 76 -4.93 14.00 26.32
C SER A 76 -4.32 13.54 25.00
N ILE A 77 -3.89 12.28 24.91
CA ILE A 77 -3.35 11.70 23.66
C ILE A 77 -4.51 11.28 22.75
N ARG A 78 -5.64 10.85 23.33
CA ARG A 78 -6.81 10.37 22.59
C ARG A 78 -7.45 11.46 21.71
N THR A 79 -7.49 12.72 22.15
CA THR A 79 -8.02 13.85 21.37
C THR A 79 -7.11 14.18 20.19
N ILE A 80 -5.79 14.22 20.42
CA ILE A 80 -4.79 14.47 19.37
C ILE A 80 -4.82 13.33 18.34
N VAL A 81 -4.85 12.08 18.79
CA VAL A 81 -4.93 10.92 17.88
C VAL A 81 -6.29 10.87 17.18
N GLY A 82 -7.40 11.23 17.82
CA GLY A 82 -8.73 11.15 17.20
C GLY A 82 -8.91 12.06 15.98
N GLU A 83 -8.53 13.32 16.09
CA GLU A 83 -8.72 14.31 15.02
C GLU A 83 -7.58 14.27 13.99
N LEU A 84 -6.33 14.08 14.44
CA LEU A 84 -5.18 14.05 13.52
C LEU A 84 -4.98 12.70 12.83
N ALA A 85 -5.38 11.56 13.44
CA ALA A 85 -5.01 10.25 12.89
C ALA A 85 -5.57 10.03 11.49
N LEU A 86 -6.82 10.41 11.24
CA LEU A 86 -7.47 10.17 9.95
C LEU A 86 -6.82 10.94 8.80
N VAL A 87 -6.62 12.25 8.97
CA VAL A 87 -5.91 13.08 7.99
C VAL A 87 -4.46 12.62 7.85
N SER A 88 -3.84 12.18 8.95
CA SER A 88 -2.47 11.67 8.91
C SER A 88 -2.33 10.38 8.10
N TYR A 89 -3.33 9.49 8.09
CA TYR A 89 -3.25 8.23 7.33
C TYR A 89 -3.20 8.46 5.83
N GLU A 90 -4.12 9.26 5.27
CA GLU A 90 -4.12 9.54 3.83
C GLU A 90 -2.88 10.35 3.42
N LEU A 91 -2.42 11.26 4.28
CA LEU A 91 -1.19 12.01 4.06
C LEU A 91 0.03 11.09 4.04
N ILE A 92 0.14 10.15 4.98
CA ILE A 92 1.20 9.12 5.00
C ILE A 92 1.18 8.30 3.70
N ILE A 93 -0.01 7.93 3.21
CA ILE A 93 -0.14 7.20 1.94
C ILE A 93 0.33 8.05 0.77
N ALA A 94 -0.08 9.31 0.67
CA ALA A 94 0.36 10.21 -0.40
C ALA A 94 1.88 10.42 -0.39
N VAL A 95 2.47 10.65 0.78
CA VAL A 95 3.93 10.76 0.95
C VAL A 95 4.63 9.46 0.58
N GLY A 96 4.09 8.32 1.03
CA GLY A 96 4.59 6.99 0.68
C GLY A 96 4.57 6.75 -0.83
N LEU A 97 3.49 7.13 -1.51
CA LEU A 97 3.37 7.02 -2.97
C LEU A 97 4.41 7.91 -3.67
N CYS A 98 4.60 9.16 -3.23
CA CYS A 98 5.66 10.04 -3.74
C CYS A 98 7.06 9.45 -3.54
N PHE A 99 7.33 8.91 -2.36
CA PHE A 99 8.61 8.26 -2.06
C PHE A 99 8.84 7.06 -2.99
N VAL A 100 7.86 6.18 -3.16
CA VAL A 100 7.97 5.03 -4.06
C VAL A 100 8.06 5.47 -5.52
N ALA A 101 7.36 6.54 -5.91
CA ALA A 101 7.44 7.13 -7.25
C ALA A 101 8.86 7.60 -7.57
N TYR A 102 9.47 8.35 -6.64
CA TYR A 102 10.85 8.82 -6.73
C TYR A 102 11.83 7.65 -6.76
N TRP A 103 11.69 6.72 -5.82
CA TRP A 103 12.60 5.60 -5.64
C TRP A 103 12.59 4.65 -6.83
N LYS A 104 11.39 4.24 -7.28
CA LYS A 104 11.21 3.28 -8.38
C LYS A 104 11.14 3.95 -9.75
N GLN A 105 11.20 5.28 -9.81
CA GLN A 105 11.08 6.08 -11.03
C GLN A 105 9.78 5.78 -11.80
N ILE A 106 8.70 5.47 -11.06
CA ILE A 106 7.40 5.13 -11.65
C ILE A 106 6.51 6.38 -11.62
N ARG A 107 6.50 7.12 -12.73
CA ARG A 107 5.77 8.40 -12.85
C ARG A 107 4.30 8.34 -12.44
N ARG A 108 3.60 7.22 -12.70
CA ARG A 108 2.17 7.06 -12.36
C ARG A 108 1.88 7.18 -10.86
N PHE A 109 2.86 6.88 -10.00
CA PHE A 109 2.67 6.98 -8.55
C PHE A 109 2.67 8.43 -8.06
N TYR A 110 3.33 9.36 -8.76
CA TYR A 110 3.15 10.79 -8.49
C TYR A 110 1.72 11.24 -8.81
N ALA A 111 1.13 10.73 -9.90
CA ALA A 111 -0.26 11.03 -10.23
C ALA A 111 -1.23 10.50 -9.16
N TYR A 112 -1.00 9.29 -8.64
CA TYR A 112 -1.79 8.76 -7.53
C TYR A 112 -1.61 9.56 -6.25
N ALA A 113 -0.38 9.95 -5.90
CA ALA A 113 -0.12 10.79 -4.73
C ALA A 113 -0.81 12.16 -4.84
N GLY A 114 -0.72 12.81 -6.02
CA GLY A 114 -1.40 14.07 -6.29
C GLY A 114 -2.92 13.94 -6.23
N PHE A 115 -3.47 12.85 -6.76
CA PHE A 115 -4.90 12.55 -6.65
C PHE A 115 -5.34 12.35 -5.20
N THR A 116 -4.59 11.57 -4.41
CA THR A 116 -4.86 11.38 -2.97
C THR A 116 -4.82 12.73 -2.23
N LEU A 117 -3.81 13.57 -2.49
CA LEU A 117 -3.74 14.92 -1.91
C LEU A 117 -4.93 15.79 -2.31
N ALA A 118 -5.33 15.76 -3.58
CA ALA A 118 -6.49 16.51 -4.06
C ALA A 118 -7.77 16.07 -3.35
N VAL A 119 -7.95 14.77 -3.13
CA VAL A 119 -9.09 14.22 -2.38
C VAL A 119 -9.05 14.65 -0.91
N ILE A 120 -7.88 14.62 -0.26
CA ILE A 120 -7.71 15.10 1.13
C ILE A 120 -8.14 16.57 1.22
N VAL A 121 -7.58 17.43 0.36
CA VAL A 121 -7.89 18.86 0.34
C VAL A 121 -9.37 19.10 0.06
N ALA A 122 -9.96 18.35 -0.88
CA ALA A 122 -11.39 18.46 -1.18
C ALA A 122 -12.25 18.13 0.04
N GLY A 123 -11.93 17.08 0.81
CA GLY A 123 -12.70 16.77 2.02
C GLY A 123 -12.46 17.74 3.18
N LEU A 124 -11.31 18.41 3.25
CA LEU A 124 -11.10 19.50 4.20
C LEU A 124 -11.93 20.75 3.87
N LEU A 125 -12.26 20.97 2.60
CA LEU A 125 -13.04 22.13 2.14
C LEU A 125 -14.57 21.88 2.21
N ILE A 126 -14.99 20.62 2.25
CA ILE A 126 -16.41 20.25 2.35
C ILE A 126 -16.77 20.16 3.83
N ASP A 127 -17.35 21.24 4.35
CA ASP A 127 -17.89 21.26 5.72
C ASP A 127 -19.30 20.64 5.72
N MET A 128 -19.44 19.43 6.26
CA MET A 128 -20.74 18.77 6.45
C MET A 128 -21.01 18.63 7.96
N PRO A 129 -21.77 19.56 8.57
CA PRO A 129 -21.97 19.60 10.02
C PRO A 129 -22.62 18.35 10.61
N GLU A 130 -23.40 17.62 9.80
CA GLU A 130 -24.17 16.46 10.23
C GLU A 130 -23.41 15.13 10.08
N VAL A 131 -22.26 15.12 9.41
CA VAL A 131 -21.52 13.89 9.10
C VAL A 131 -20.27 13.80 9.96
N HIS A 132 -20.15 12.72 10.72
CA HIS A 132 -18.98 12.47 11.54
C HIS A 132 -17.69 12.46 10.66
N PRO A 133 -16.61 13.19 11.02
CA PRO A 133 -15.40 13.32 10.20
C PRO A 133 -14.78 11.97 9.79
N PHE A 134 -14.85 10.99 10.69
CA PHE A 134 -14.44 9.60 10.41
C PHE A 134 -15.11 9.00 9.17
N THR A 135 -16.40 9.27 8.95
CA THR A 135 -17.14 8.72 7.82
C THR A 135 -16.70 9.37 6.50
N ILE A 136 -16.45 10.69 6.52
CA ILE A 136 -15.96 11.43 5.35
C ILE A 136 -14.58 10.89 4.92
N THR A 137 -13.65 10.76 5.87
CA THR A 137 -12.32 10.20 5.57
C THR A 137 -12.38 8.74 5.15
N GLY A 138 -13.29 7.96 5.74
CA GLY A 138 -13.56 6.60 5.28
C GLY A 138 -13.94 6.57 3.80
N TYR A 139 -14.87 7.41 3.36
CA TYR A 139 -15.27 7.51 1.96
C TYR A 139 -14.14 7.99 1.05
N GLN A 140 -13.34 8.97 1.47
CA GLN A 140 -12.15 9.43 0.74
C GLN A 140 -11.14 8.29 0.53
N PHE A 141 -10.89 7.51 1.58
CA PHE A 141 -9.95 6.39 1.54
C PHE A 141 -10.45 5.30 0.60
N PHE A 142 -11.73 4.94 0.68
CA PHE A 142 -12.33 3.97 -0.24
C PHE A 142 -12.32 4.48 -1.69
N ALA A 143 -12.68 5.74 -1.92
CA ALA A 143 -12.69 6.33 -3.25
C ALA A 143 -11.29 6.30 -3.89
N THR A 144 -10.27 6.73 -3.14
CA THR A 144 -8.88 6.71 -3.63
C THR A 144 -8.37 5.29 -3.84
N GLY A 145 -8.65 4.38 -2.91
CA GLY A 145 -8.29 2.96 -3.01
C GLY A 145 -8.90 2.28 -4.22
N ILE A 146 -10.19 2.51 -4.48
CA ILE A 146 -10.92 1.97 -5.64
C ILE A 146 -10.27 2.44 -6.95
N VAL A 147 -10.02 3.75 -7.10
CA VAL A 147 -9.42 4.30 -8.33
C VAL A 147 -8.04 3.70 -8.59
N ILE A 148 -7.19 3.63 -7.57
CA ILE A 148 -5.84 3.05 -7.69
C ILE A 148 -5.93 1.55 -8.01
N LEU A 149 -6.84 0.82 -7.37
CA LEU A 149 -7.04 -0.61 -7.61
C LEU A 149 -7.49 -0.89 -9.05
N PHE A 150 -8.53 -0.21 -9.53
CA PHE A 150 -9.05 -0.40 -10.89
C PHE A 150 -8.02 -0.02 -11.95
N THR A 151 -7.29 1.08 -11.76
CA THR A 151 -6.20 1.43 -12.69
C THR A 151 -5.07 0.40 -12.66
N GLY A 152 -4.73 -0.15 -11.48
CA GLY A 152 -3.78 -1.25 -11.34
C GLY A 152 -4.23 -2.52 -12.08
N LEU A 153 -5.49 -2.92 -11.91
CA LEU A 153 -6.10 -4.06 -12.59
C LEU A 153 -6.14 -3.87 -14.11
N PHE A 154 -6.49 -2.67 -14.58
CA PHE A 154 -6.51 -2.36 -16.00
C PHE A 154 -5.11 -2.49 -16.63
N VAL A 155 -4.08 -1.95 -15.97
CA VAL A 155 -2.69 -2.08 -16.42
C VAL A 155 -2.25 -3.55 -16.41
N LEU A 156 -2.62 -4.31 -15.38
CA LEU A 156 -2.32 -5.74 -15.29
C LEU A 156 -2.99 -6.53 -16.42
N ALA A 157 -4.28 -6.29 -16.69
CA ALA A 157 -5.01 -6.92 -17.78
C ALA A 157 -4.37 -6.62 -19.14
N ARG A 158 -3.99 -5.35 -19.38
CA ARG A 158 -3.27 -4.95 -20.60
C ARG A 158 -1.91 -5.66 -20.71
N PHE A 159 -1.19 -5.80 -19.60
CA PHE A 159 0.08 -6.52 -19.57
C PHE A 159 -0.10 -8.00 -19.92
N LEU A 160 -1.08 -8.67 -19.31
CA LEU A 160 -1.37 -10.09 -19.59
C LEU A 160 -1.80 -10.31 -21.04
N LYS A 161 -2.61 -9.39 -21.61
CA LYS A 161 -2.99 -9.44 -23.02
C LYS A 161 -1.81 -9.24 -23.97
N LYS A 162 -0.86 -8.37 -23.61
CA LYS A 162 0.34 -8.08 -24.42
C LYS A 162 1.41 -9.18 -24.30
N TYR A 163 1.50 -9.83 -23.14
CA TYR A 163 2.48 -10.87 -22.84
C TYR A 163 1.79 -12.14 -22.35
N PRO A 164 1.05 -12.85 -23.22
CA PRO A 164 0.44 -14.12 -22.85
C PRO A 164 1.52 -15.11 -22.39
N LYS A 165 1.18 -15.94 -21.39
CA LYS A 165 2.07 -17.03 -20.97
C LYS A 165 2.24 -17.99 -22.15
N ARG A 166 3.49 -18.29 -22.54
CA ARG A 166 3.76 -19.39 -23.48
C ARG A 166 3.41 -20.69 -22.77
N GLU A 167 2.33 -21.33 -23.20
CA GLU A 167 2.06 -22.72 -22.87
C GLU A 167 2.89 -23.59 -23.82
N GLY A 168 3.81 -24.40 -23.28
CA GLY A 168 4.34 -25.57 -24.00
C GLY A 168 5.57 -25.43 -24.89
N GLU A 169 6.43 -24.41 -24.77
CA GLU A 169 7.78 -24.52 -25.37
C GLU A 169 8.72 -25.24 -24.39
N GLU A 170 8.89 -26.54 -24.61
CA GLU A 170 10.04 -27.30 -24.12
C GLU A 170 11.31 -26.49 -24.38
N TYR A 171 12.09 -26.27 -23.32
CA TYR A 171 13.45 -25.74 -23.40
C TYR A 171 14.33 -26.74 -24.16
N VAL A 172 14.24 -26.76 -25.49
CA VAL A 172 15.29 -27.34 -26.33
C VAL A 172 16.41 -26.31 -26.37
N ALA A 173 17.40 -26.51 -25.50
CA ALA A 173 18.66 -25.80 -25.58
C ALA A 173 19.29 -26.07 -26.96
N ARG A 174 19.49 -25.00 -27.74
CA ARG A 174 20.46 -24.95 -28.84
C ARG A 174 21.57 -23.99 -28.44
#